data_AF-A0A8T4FJ81-F1
#
_entry.id   AF-A0A8T4FJ81-F1
#
_cell.length_a   1.000
_cell.length_b   1.000
_cell.length_c   1.000
_cell.angle_alpha   90.00
_cell.angle_beta   90.00
_cell.angle_gamma   90.00
#
_symmetry.space_group_name_H-M   'P 1'
#
loop_
_entity.id
_entity.type
_entity.pdbx_description
1 polymer ?
#
loop_
_entity_poly.entity_id
_entity_poly.type
_entity_poly.pdbx_seq_one_letter_code
_entity_poly.pdbx_strand_id
1 'polypeptide(L)'
;MPAYINPDSEDDDKGEYKSISENESKSKCESNAEFADIKAVADRMNGCRRKCELGRIIAEEIAKYSRYDLQIISARVRKEVEILPEPYRSKFRPYSEIWFFGRYHKLLLLSREGAFNAGADSNSNSADGDDIAENRFNRDITDIETFKKFCDVIPEACMRDDEPNNEASVLRRYPRHNLFYYLLNAFAMFVLDEPGHPVGTPFPGGFEVTQTAEGYFCPIREKEEEILHSICNFCPAKQDPRNL
;
A
#
# COMPACT_ATOMS: atom_id res chain seq x y z
N MET A 1 -27.24 -65.53 -41.98
CA MET A 1 -28.29 -65.22 -40.99
C MET A 1 -27.79 -64.10 -40.09
N PRO A 2 -28.63 -63.07 -39.84
CA PRO A 2 -28.33 -61.83 -39.09
C PRO A 2 -28.42 -62.11 -37.56
N ALA A 3 -28.13 -61.25 -36.57
CA ALA A 3 -28.20 -59.80 -36.34
C ALA A 3 -27.29 -59.52 -35.10
N TYR A 4 -26.89 -58.31 -34.67
CA TYR A 4 -27.62 -57.06 -34.47
C TYR A 4 -26.61 -55.89 -34.43
N ILE A 5 -26.95 -54.80 -35.11
CA ILE A 5 -26.40 -53.47 -34.93
C ILE A 5 -27.08 -52.88 -33.69
N ASN A 6 -26.31 -52.31 -32.76
CA ASN A 6 -26.84 -51.41 -31.74
C ASN A 6 -26.44 -49.98 -32.15
N PRO A 7 -27.38 -49.13 -32.59
CA PRO A 7 -27.19 -47.69 -32.65
C PRO A 7 -27.42 -47.11 -31.25
N ASP A 8 -26.99 -45.87 -31.05
CA ASP A 8 -27.25 -45.03 -29.87
C ASP A 8 -26.24 -45.15 -28.72
N SER A 9 -25.15 -44.37 -28.88
CA SER A 9 -24.61 -43.56 -27.78
C SER A 9 -24.09 -42.24 -28.37
N GLU A 10 -25.01 -41.42 -28.86
CA GLU A 10 -24.86 -39.96 -28.71
C GLU A 10 -25.17 -39.61 -27.24
N ASP A 11 -24.59 -38.52 -26.74
CA ASP A 11 -24.57 -38.04 -25.34
C ASP A 11 -23.46 -38.68 -24.48
N ASP A 12 -22.53 -37.97 -23.83
CA ASP A 12 -22.43 -36.56 -23.46
C ASP A 12 -20.95 -36.27 -23.14
N ASP A 13 -20.27 -35.44 -23.95
CA ASP A 13 -18.98 -34.83 -23.57
C ASP A 13 -19.06 -33.31 -23.74
N LYS A 14 -20.07 -32.71 -23.10
CA LYS A 14 -20.29 -31.26 -23.05
C LYS A 14 -20.19 -30.69 -21.62
N GLY A 15 -19.85 -31.52 -20.64
CA GLY A 15 -19.79 -31.15 -19.22
C GLY A 15 -18.49 -30.44 -18.82
N GLU A 16 -17.37 -30.73 -19.48
CA GLU A 16 -16.05 -30.28 -19.00
C GLU A 16 -15.65 -28.90 -19.55
N TYR A 17 -15.96 -28.61 -20.83
CA TYR A 17 -15.64 -27.33 -21.49
C TYR A 17 -16.42 -26.12 -20.94
N LYS A 18 -17.62 -26.35 -20.38
CA LYS A 18 -18.48 -25.29 -19.83
C LYS A 18 -17.97 -24.78 -18.48
N SER A 19 -17.42 -25.67 -17.67
CA SER A 19 -16.91 -25.35 -16.32
C SER A 19 -15.66 -24.46 -16.34
N ILE A 20 -14.79 -24.63 -17.33
CA ILE A 20 -13.55 -23.84 -17.48
C ILE A 20 -13.88 -22.40 -17.89
N SER A 21 -14.77 -22.21 -18.87
CA SER A 21 -15.20 -20.88 -19.33
C SER A 21 -16.01 -20.10 -18.30
N GLU A 22 -16.82 -20.77 -17.46
CA GLU A 22 -17.54 -20.15 -16.35
C GLU A 22 -16.58 -19.73 -15.22
N ASN A 23 -15.53 -20.51 -14.93
CA ASN A 23 -14.51 -20.15 -13.96
C ASN A 23 -13.60 -19.01 -14.43
N GLU A 24 -13.20 -18.99 -15.71
CA GLU A 24 -12.41 -17.91 -16.30
C GLU A 24 -13.20 -16.60 -16.38
N SER A 25 -14.48 -16.65 -16.74
CA SER A 25 -15.35 -15.46 -16.78
C SER A 25 -15.63 -14.90 -15.38
N LYS A 26 -15.81 -15.76 -14.38
CA LYS A 26 -15.94 -15.35 -12.97
C LYS A 26 -14.67 -14.71 -12.42
N SER A 27 -13.51 -15.34 -12.62
CA SER A 27 -12.21 -14.81 -12.19
C SER A 27 -11.89 -13.45 -12.84
N LYS A 28 -12.22 -13.29 -14.13
CA LYS A 28 -12.05 -12.02 -14.85
C LYS A 28 -13.02 -10.94 -14.34
N CYS A 29 -14.25 -11.30 -14.00
CA CYS A 29 -15.23 -10.38 -13.41
C CYS A 29 -14.78 -9.89 -12.03
N GLU A 30 -14.30 -10.78 -11.17
CA GLU A 30 -13.76 -10.46 -9.84
C GLU A 30 -12.53 -9.54 -9.95
N SER A 31 -11.60 -9.85 -10.86
CA SER A 31 -10.43 -9.00 -11.14
C SER A 31 -10.81 -7.59 -11.63
N ASN A 32 -11.81 -7.48 -12.51
CA ASN A 32 -12.31 -6.19 -12.98
C ASN A 32 -12.99 -5.37 -11.86
N ALA A 33 -13.73 -6.04 -10.96
CA ALA A 33 -14.38 -5.39 -9.83
C ALA A 33 -13.34 -4.89 -8.80
N GLU A 34 -12.33 -5.70 -8.47
CA GLU A 34 -11.23 -5.28 -7.59
C GLU A 34 -10.46 -4.10 -8.16
N PHE A 35 -10.16 -4.11 -9.47
CA PHE A 35 -9.52 -2.97 -10.13
C PHE A 35 -10.37 -1.70 -10.01
N ALA A 36 -11.68 -1.80 -10.26
CA ALA A 36 -12.59 -0.66 -10.16
C ALA A 36 -12.65 -0.09 -8.73
N ASP A 37 -12.69 -0.96 -7.72
CA ASP A 37 -12.67 -0.57 -6.31
C ASP A 37 -11.37 0.15 -5.94
N ILE A 38 -10.22 -0.41 -6.32
CA ILE A 38 -8.91 0.19 -6.06
C ILE A 38 -8.79 1.53 -6.79
N LYS A 39 -9.26 1.61 -8.04
CA LYS A 39 -9.30 2.86 -8.80
C LYS A 39 -10.17 3.91 -8.13
N ALA A 40 -11.35 3.54 -7.61
CA ALA A 40 -12.21 4.47 -6.90
C ALA A 40 -11.53 5.04 -5.64
N VAL A 41 -10.77 4.22 -4.91
CA VAL A 41 -9.96 4.68 -3.77
C VAL A 41 -8.84 5.64 -4.22
N ALA A 42 -8.11 5.28 -5.29
CA ALA A 42 -7.05 6.11 -5.83
C ALA A 42 -7.58 7.47 -6.35
N ASP A 43 -8.72 7.49 -7.04
CA ASP A 43 -9.38 8.70 -7.53
C ASP A 43 -9.83 9.60 -6.35
N ARG A 44 -10.37 9.00 -5.28
CA ARG A 44 -10.73 9.71 -4.04
C ARG A 44 -9.51 10.35 -3.36
N MET A 45 -8.41 9.60 -3.24
CA MET A 45 -7.16 10.14 -2.71
C MET A 45 -6.64 11.27 -3.60
N ASN A 46 -6.63 11.06 -4.92
CA ASN A 46 -6.19 12.06 -5.89
C ASN A 46 -6.99 13.36 -5.68
N GLY A 47 -8.30 13.31 -5.43
CA GLY A 47 -9.11 14.50 -5.15
C GLY A 47 -8.73 15.34 -3.93
N CYS A 48 -7.88 14.86 -3.01
CA CYS A 48 -7.45 15.60 -1.83
C CYS A 48 -6.49 16.75 -2.16
N ARG A 49 -6.65 17.85 -1.42
CA ARG A 49 -5.70 18.96 -1.40
C ARG A 49 -5.00 19.07 -0.04
N ARG A 50 -5.71 18.78 1.05
CA ARG A 50 -5.20 18.91 2.41
C ARG A 50 -4.78 17.58 3.00
N LYS A 51 -3.79 17.61 3.90
CA LYS A 51 -3.28 16.41 4.60
C LYS A 51 -4.34 15.76 5.48
N CYS A 52 -5.22 16.55 6.11
CA CYS A 52 -6.33 16.04 6.92
C CYS A 52 -7.36 15.28 6.06
N GLU A 53 -7.67 15.76 4.86
CA GLU A 53 -8.56 15.07 3.93
C GLU A 53 -7.99 13.71 3.55
N LEU A 54 -6.71 13.69 3.16
CA LEU A 54 -6.00 12.47 2.79
C LEU A 54 -5.91 11.49 3.97
N GLY A 55 -5.50 11.97 5.15
CA GLY A 55 -5.39 11.17 6.36
C GLY A 55 -6.71 10.51 6.74
N ARG A 56 -7.84 11.22 6.60
CA ARG A 56 -9.17 10.68 6.83
C ARG A 56 -9.53 9.59 5.82
N ILE A 57 -9.33 9.82 4.52
CA ILE A 57 -9.60 8.81 3.48
C ILE A 57 -8.77 7.55 3.74
N ILE A 58 -7.48 7.69 4.03
CA ILE A 58 -6.60 6.55 4.32
C ILE A 58 -7.08 5.79 5.56
N ALA A 59 -7.44 6.49 6.64
CA ALA A 59 -7.94 5.86 7.85
C ALA A 59 -9.26 5.09 7.62
N GLU A 60 -10.19 5.68 6.86
CA GLU A 60 -11.44 5.02 6.46
C GLU A 60 -11.20 3.75 5.65
N GLU A 61 -10.27 3.78 4.69
CA GLU A 61 -9.96 2.61 3.86
C GLU A 61 -9.20 1.52 4.64
N ILE A 62 -8.25 1.91 5.50
CA ILE A 62 -7.52 0.97 6.34
C ILE A 62 -8.42 0.29 7.38
N ALA A 63 -9.45 0.98 7.88
CA ALA A 63 -10.41 0.40 8.82
C ALA A 63 -11.25 -0.75 8.22
N LYS A 64 -11.28 -0.90 6.89
CA LYS A 64 -12.00 -1.99 6.21
C LYS A 64 -11.23 -3.33 6.25
N TYR A 65 -9.94 -3.32 6.57
CA TYR A 65 -9.14 -4.55 6.65
C TYR A 65 -9.47 -5.29 7.94
N SER A 66 -9.91 -6.54 7.79
CA SER A 66 -10.22 -7.41 8.91
C SER A 66 -8.95 -7.83 9.65
N ARG A 67 -9.13 -8.37 10.87
CA ARG A 67 -8.02 -8.98 11.61
C ARG A 67 -7.34 -10.11 10.81
N TYR A 68 -8.14 -10.84 10.03
CA TYR A 68 -7.63 -11.92 9.19
C TYR A 68 -6.75 -11.36 8.07
N ASP A 69 -7.18 -10.30 7.38
CA ASP A 69 -6.37 -9.64 6.34
C ASP A 69 -5.04 -9.16 6.91
N LEU A 70 -5.06 -8.53 8.09
CA LEU A 70 -3.86 -8.07 8.78
C LEU A 70 -2.93 -9.23 9.17
N GLN A 71 -3.46 -10.39 9.54
CA GLN A 71 -2.66 -11.58 9.82
C GLN A 71 -1.97 -12.12 8.55
N ILE A 72 -2.68 -12.16 7.42
CA ILE A 72 -2.12 -12.59 6.13
C ILE A 72 -1.04 -11.61 5.66
N ILE A 73 -1.31 -10.31 5.72
CA ILE A 73 -0.33 -9.26 5.40
C ILE A 73 0.91 -9.40 6.30
N SER A 74 0.72 -9.63 7.61
CA SER A 74 1.82 -9.84 8.57
C SER A 74 2.68 -11.05 8.22
N ALA A 75 2.03 -12.19 7.97
CA ALA A 75 2.72 -13.44 7.62
C ALA A 75 3.56 -13.27 6.35
N ARG A 76 3.03 -12.53 5.38
CA ARG A 76 3.77 -12.21 4.17
C ARG A 76 4.99 -11.34 4.44
N VAL A 77 4.83 -10.19 5.09
CA VAL A 77 5.95 -9.28 5.39
C VAL A 77 7.07 -10.05 6.10
N ARG A 78 6.73 -10.94 7.03
CA ARG A 78 7.71 -11.80 7.70
C ARG A 78 8.40 -12.78 6.76
N LYS A 79 7.66 -13.41 5.83
CA LYS A 79 8.23 -14.30 4.81
C LYS A 79 9.24 -13.57 3.91
N GLU A 80 8.90 -12.36 3.44
CA GLU A 80 9.81 -11.52 2.64
C GLU A 80 11.09 -11.18 3.41
N VAL A 81 10.98 -10.94 4.72
CA VAL A 81 12.15 -10.71 5.57
C VAL A 81 12.97 -11.97 5.75
N GLU A 82 12.34 -13.14 5.87
CA GLU A 82 13.04 -14.40 6.13
C GLU A 82 13.96 -14.86 5.00
N ILE A 83 13.60 -14.54 3.75
CA ILE A 83 14.41 -14.87 2.57
C ILE A 83 15.63 -13.97 2.38
N LEU A 84 15.73 -12.86 3.13
CA LEU A 84 16.87 -11.96 3.04
C LEU A 84 18.16 -12.62 3.55
N PRO A 85 19.34 -12.29 2.97
CA PRO A 85 20.61 -12.83 3.43
C PRO A 85 21.04 -12.23 4.77
N GLU A 86 21.79 -12.99 5.57
CA GLU A 86 22.55 -12.41 6.69
C GLU A 86 23.76 -11.62 6.20
N PRO A 87 24.22 -10.58 6.94
CA PRO A 87 23.69 -10.08 8.21
C PRO A 87 22.51 -9.10 8.06
N TYR A 88 22.07 -8.83 6.82
CA TYR A 88 21.05 -7.82 6.53
C TYR A 88 19.70 -8.18 7.14
N ARG A 89 19.29 -9.44 7.00
CA ARG A 89 18.03 -9.95 7.58
C ARG A 89 17.89 -9.67 9.07
N SER A 90 18.90 -10.00 9.88
CA SER A 90 18.84 -9.77 11.33
C SER A 90 18.71 -8.29 11.67
N LYS A 91 19.33 -7.41 10.89
CA LYS A 91 19.22 -5.96 11.07
C LYS A 91 17.88 -5.41 10.61
N PHE A 92 17.35 -5.89 9.49
CA PHE A 92 16.11 -5.36 8.88
C PHE A 92 14.83 -5.86 9.57
N ARG A 93 14.84 -7.08 10.11
CA ARG A 93 13.67 -7.69 10.78
C ARG A 93 12.97 -6.78 11.80
N PRO A 94 13.63 -6.20 12.81
CA PRO A 94 12.96 -5.32 13.77
C PRO A 94 12.36 -4.07 13.10
N TYR A 95 12.99 -3.54 12.05
CA TYR A 95 12.47 -2.39 11.32
C TYR A 95 11.23 -2.73 10.50
N SER A 96 11.17 -3.92 9.88
CA SER A 96 10.02 -4.32 9.06
C SER A 96 8.69 -4.32 9.83
N GLU A 97 8.71 -4.75 11.10
CA GLU A 97 7.52 -4.79 11.94
C GLU A 97 7.10 -3.38 12.40
N ILE A 98 8.07 -2.57 12.85
CA ILE A 98 7.84 -1.17 13.25
C ILE A 98 7.33 -0.35 12.06
N TRP A 99 7.92 -0.55 10.88
CA TRP A 99 7.58 0.15 9.67
C TRP A 99 6.13 -0.08 9.27
N PHE A 100 5.71 -1.34 9.15
CA PHE A 100 4.35 -1.67 8.71
C PHE A 100 3.32 -1.43 9.82
N PHE A 101 3.46 -2.13 10.95
CA PHE A 101 2.44 -2.12 12.00
C PHE A 101 2.49 -0.85 12.85
N GLY A 102 3.69 -0.30 13.09
CA GLY A 102 3.81 0.98 13.79
C GLY A 102 3.12 2.12 13.03
N ARG A 103 3.25 2.18 11.70
CA ARG A 103 2.52 3.18 10.88
C ARG A 103 1.01 2.96 10.88
N TYR A 104 0.57 1.72 10.73
CA TYR A 104 -0.85 1.36 10.85
C TYR A 104 -1.43 1.83 12.18
N HIS A 105 -0.75 1.54 13.30
CA HIS A 105 -1.20 1.95 14.62
C HIS A 105 -1.17 3.48 14.80
N LYS A 106 -0.12 4.16 14.33
CA LYS A 106 -0.02 5.63 14.36
C LYS A 106 -1.16 6.30 13.60
N LEU A 107 -1.51 5.81 12.42
CA LEU A 107 -2.64 6.32 11.63
C LEU A 107 -3.96 6.19 12.41
N LEU A 108 -4.24 5.00 12.95
CA LEU A 108 -5.48 4.77 13.70
C LEU A 108 -5.55 5.59 14.98
N LEU A 109 -4.43 5.77 15.67
CA LEU A 109 -4.36 6.62 16.86
C LEU A 109 -4.72 8.07 16.51
N LEU A 110 -4.05 8.65 15.51
CA LEU A 110 -4.33 10.02 15.04
C LEU A 110 -5.78 10.19 14.57
N SER A 111 -6.32 9.21 13.84
CA SER A 111 -7.71 9.23 13.39
C SER A 111 -8.69 9.22 14.57
N ARG A 112 -8.46 8.37 15.58
CA ARG A 112 -9.31 8.26 16.78
C ARG A 112 -9.23 9.49 17.68
N GLU A 113 -8.08 10.15 17.70
CA GLU A 113 -7.87 11.43 18.39
C GLU A 113 -8.49 12.61 17.64
N GLY A 114 -9.07 12.39 16.45
CA GLY A 114 -9.67 13.44 15.65
C GLY A 114 -8.66 14.36 14.96
N ALA A 115 -7.39 13.94 14.83
CA ALA A 115 -6.33 14.76 14.24
C ALA A 115 -6.62 15.15 12.78
N PHE A 116 -7.46 14.38 12.07
CA PHE A 116 -7.87 14.65 10.69
C PHE A 116 -9.22 15.37 10.57
N ASN A 117 -9.83 15.80 11.68
CA ASN A 117 -11.05 16.59 11.64
C ASN A 117 -10.73 17.98 11.09
N ALA A 118 -11.56 18.45 10.15
CA ALA A 118 -11.53 19.82 9.67
C ALA A 118 -12.09 20.75 10.77
N GLY A 119 -11.25 21.11 11.72
CA GLY A 119 -11.48 22.06 12.81
C GLY A 119 -10.20 22.07 13.68
N ALA A 120 -9.59 23.19 14.08
CA ALA A 120 -10.12 24.54 14.22
C ALA A 120 -9.96 25.42 12.98
N ASP A 121 -11.09 25.87 12.47
CA ASP A 121 -11.17 27.15 11.82
C ASP A 121 -10.91 28.22 12.89
N SER A 122 -10.20 29.28 12.53
CA SER A 122 -9.79 30.42 13.34
C SER A 122 -10.95 31.29 13.86
N ASN A 123 -12.07 30.70 14.28
CA ASN A 123 -13.25 31.41 14.75
C ASN A 123 -13.93 30.75 15.96
N SER A 124 -13.16 30.05 16.81
CA SER A 124 -13.54 29.89 18.20
C SER A 124 -13.30 31.22 18.91
N ASN A 125 -14.38 31.98 19.11
CA ASN A 125 -14.46 32.94 20.20
C ASN A 125 -14.42 32.17 21.54
N SER A 126 -13.26 31.65 21.91
CA SER A 126 -12.97 31.24 23.29
C SER A 126 -12.37 32.45 23.99
N ALA A 127 -13.09 32.98 24.97
CA ALA A 127 -12.73 34.16 25.74
C ALA A 127 -11.53 33.94 26.68
N ASP A 128 -10.89 32.78 26.62
CA ASP A 128 -9.72 32.42 27.40
C ASP A 128 -8.56 32.20 26.42
N GLY A 129 -7.56 33.07 26.51
CA GLY A 129 -6.42 33.17 25.58
C GLY A 129 -5.40 32.04 25.69
N ASP A 130 -5.83 30.80 25.52
CA ASP A 130 -4.95 29.69 25.17
C ASP A 130 -4.79 29.66 23.65
N ASP A 131 -3.54 29.74 23.18
CA ASP A 131 -3.18 29.58 21.77
C ASP A 131 -3.71 28.23 21.25
N ILE A 132 -4.82 28.26 20.51
CA ILE A 132 -5.34 27.06 19.86
C ILE A 132 -4.34 26.67 18.79
N ALA A 133 -3.52 25.67 19.10
CA ALA A 133 -2.54 25.12 18.19
C ALA A 133 -3.24 24.74 16.88
N GLU A 134 -2.88 25.43 15.80
CA GLU A 134 -3.38 25.16 14.46
C GLU A 134 -3.23 23.66 14.14
N ASN A 135 -4.30 23.01 13.68
CA ASN A 135 -4.24 21.60 13.32
C ASN A 135 -3.15 21.42 12.23
N ARG A 136 -2.04 20.78 12.59
CA ARG A 136 -0.89 20.60 11.68
C ARG A 136 -1.22 19.89 10.36
N PHE A 137 -2.32 19.14 10.33
CA PHE A 137 -2.82 18.43 9.15
C PHE A 137 -3.79 19.27 8.32
N ASN A 138 -4.26 20.41 8.81
CA ASN A 138 -5.08 21.36 8.06
C ASN A 138 -4.23 22.25 7.13
N ARG A 139 -3.22 21.65 6.50
CA ARG A 139 -2.31 22.28 5.55
C ARG A 139 -2.39 21.52 4.22
N ASP A 140 -2.03 22.20 3.15
CA ASP A 140 -1.95 21.59 1.83
C ASP A 140 -0.89 20.47 1.81
N ILE A 141 -1.10 19.45 0.98
CA ILE A 141 -0.09 18.42 0.69
C ILE A 141 1.15 19.10 0.12
N THR A 142 2.33 18.81 0.70
CA THR A 142 3.57 19.55 0.46
C THR A 142 4.01 19.50 -1.01
N ASP A 143 4.00 18.31 -1.60
CA ASP A 143 4.31 18.09 -3.02
C ASP A 143 3.08 17.46 -3.69
N ILE A 144 2.16 18.34 -4.11
CA ILE A 144 0.91 17.91 -4.73
C ILE A 144 1.15 17.22 -6.07
N GLU A 145 2.16 17.62 -6.85
CA GLU A 145 2.41 17.02 -8.17
C GLU A 145 2.90 15.57 -8.04
N THR A 146 3.84 15.31 -7.13
CA THR A 146 4.31 13.94 -6.84
C THR A 146 3.19 13.10 -6.22
N PHE A 147 2.36 13.69 -5.35
CA PHE A 147 1.20 12.98 -4.79
C PHE A 147 0.21 12.53 -5.86
N LYS A 148 -0.10 13.37 -6.84
CA LYS A 148 -1.02 13.01 -7.94
C LYS A 148 -0.47 11.85 -8.76
N LYS A 149 0.81 11.91 -9.13
CA LYS A 149 1.51 10.81 -9.81
C LYS A 149 1.51 9.53 -8.98
N PHE A 150 1.67 9.64 -7.66
CA PHE A 150 1.57 8.50 -6.74
C PHE A 150 0.18 7.87 -6.81
N CYS A 151 -0.90 8.65 -6.78
CA CYS A 151 -2.26 8.11 -6.88
C CYS A 151 -2.51 7.41 -8.23
N ASP A 152 -2.01 7.97 -9.33
CA ASP A 152 -2.25 7.46 -10.68
C ASP A 152 -1.68 6.06 -10.90
N VAL A 153 -0.58 5.70 -10.21
CA VAL A 153 0.03 4.36 -10.36
C VAL A 153 -0.64 3.27 -9.52
N ILE A 154 -1.42 3.63 -8.49
CA ILE A 154 -1.97 2.66 -7.51
C ILE A 154 -2.79 1.55 -8.19
N PRO A 155 -3.74 1.84 -9.09
CA PRO A 155 -4.64 0.80 -9.62
C PRO A 155 -3.87 -0.28 -10.37
N GLU A 156 -3.00 0.11 -11.30
CA GLU A 156 -2.19 -0.83 -12.06
C GLU A 156 -1.19 -1.57 -11.17
N ALA A 157 -0.52 -0.85 -10.26
CA ALA A 157 0.47 -1.45 -9.38
C ALA A 157 -0.14 -2.47 -8.42
N CYS A 158 -1.36 -2.25 -7.95
CA CYS A 158 -2.04 -3.22 -7.09
C CYS A 158 -2.43 -4.50 -7.83
N MET A 159 -2.72 -4.44 -9.12
CA MET A 159 -3.07 -5.62 -9.91
C MET A 159 -1.86 -6.45 -10.36
N ARG A 160 -0.63 -5.97 -10.14
CA ARG A 160 0.57 -6.71 -10.53
C ARG A 160 0.69 -7.98 -9.70
N ASP A 161 0.83 -9.09 -10.42
CA ASP A 161 1.21 -10.37 -9.85
C ASP A 161 2.72 -10.57 -10.06
N ASP A 162 3.49 -10.24 -9.01
CA ASP A 162 4.95 -10.33 -9.07
C ASP A 162 5.45 -11.79 -8.88
N GLU A 163 4.58 -12.74 -8.52
CA GLU A 163 4.94 -14.16 -8.29
C GLU A 163 3.93 -15.15 -8.93
N PRO A 164 3.75 -15.15 -10.26
CA PRO A 164 2.74 -15.97 -10.92
C PRO A 164 2.97 -17.49 -10.75
N ASN A 165 4.17 -17.91 -10.37
CA ASN A 165 4.58 -19.33 -10.27
C ASN A 165 4.70 -19.86 -8.83
N ASN A 166 4.28 -19.11 -7.81
CA ASN A 166 4.30 -19.58 -6.42
C ASN A 166 2.94 -20.17 -6.03
N GLU A 167 2.76 -21.48 -6.23
CA GLU A 167 1.52 -22.24 -5.91
C GLU A 167 1.13 -22.26 -4.41
N ALA A 168 1.92 -21.63 -3.52
CA ALA A 168 1.57 -21.45 -2.11
C ALA A 168 0.40 -20.45 -1.95
N SER A 169 -0.80 -20.90 -2.31
CA SER A 169 -2.03 -20.14 -2.57
C SER A 169 -2.57 -19.29 -1.41
N VAL A 170 -2.01 -19.40 -0.20
CA VAL A 170 -2.49 -18.65 0.99
C VAL A 170 -1.77 -17.30 1.16
N LEU A 171 -0.54 -17.15 0.65
CA LEU A 171 0.25 -15.92 0.77
C LEU A 171 0.38 -15.14 -0.54
N ARG A 172 -0.44 -15.50 -1.56
CA ARG A 172 -0.49 -14.79 -2.84
C ARG A 172 -0.71 -13.30 -2.64
N ARG A 173 -0.13 -12.49 -3.53
CA ARG A 173 -0.35 -11.04 -3.56
C ARG A 173 -1.74 -10.74 -4.08
N TYR A 174 -2.67 -10.51 -3.14
CA TYR A 174 -3.99 -10.01 -3.48
C TYR A 174 -3.91 -8.49 -3.71
N PRO A 175 -4.62 -7.96 -4.72
CA PRO A 175 -4.63 -6.53 -5.01
C PRO A 175 -4.98 -5.65 -3.80
N ARG A 176 -5.86 -6.12 -2.92
CA ARG A 176 -6.15 -5.43 -1.65
C ARG A 176 -4.95 -5.35 -0.70
N HIS A 177 -4.12 -6.39 -0.62
CA HIS A 177 -2.90 -6.34 0.21
C HIS A 177 -1.89 -5.33 -0.34
N ASN A 178 -1.80 -5.17 -1.66
CA ASN A 178 -1.00 -4.12 -2.30
C ASN A 178 -1.55 -2.73 -1.98
N LEU A 179 -2.88 -2.56 -2.05
CA LEU A 179 -3.51 -1.29 -1.70
C LEU A 179 -3.18 -0.89 -0.26
N PHE A 180 -3.20 -1.83 0.70
CA PHE A 180 -2.79 -1.57 2.08
C PHE A 180 -1.37 -0.98 2.17
N TYR A 181 -0.42 -1.53 1.42
CA TYR A 181 0.95 -1.02 1.33
C TYR A 181 1.00 0.40 0.78
N TYR A 182 0.28 0.71 -0.31
CA TYR A 182 0.22 2.06 -0.86
C TYR A 182 -0.46 3.05 0.09
N LEU A 183 -1.51 2.65 0.82
CA LEU A 183 -2.19 3.47 1.80
C LEU A 183 -1.26 3.90 2.95
N LEU A 184 -0.51 2.96 3.53
CA LEU A 184 0.47 3.28 4.60
C LEU A 184 1.60 4.18 4.11
N ASN A 185 2.02 4.00 2.87
CA ASN A 185 3.06 4.81 2.25
C ASN A 185 2.57 6.22 1.92
N ALA A 186 1.33 6.36 1.45
CA ALA A 186 0.71 7.66 1.26
C ALA A 186 0.60 8.44 2.59
N PHE A 187 0.24 7.75 3.66
CA PHE A 187 0.18 8.33 5.00
C PHE A 187 1.56 8.84 5.44
N ALA A 188 2.61 8.03 5.31
CA ALA A 188 3.96 8.48 5.64
C ALA A 188 4.39 9.68 4.77
N MET A 189 4.34 9.54 3.45
CA MET A 189 4.96 10.51 2.53
C MET A 189 4.18 11.81 2.38
N PHE A 190 2.84 11.77 2.38
CA PHE A 190 2.04 12.93 2.02
C PHE A 190 1.21 13.49 3.18
N VAL A 191 0.99 12.71 4.24
CA VAL A 191 0.32 13.20 5.47
C VAL A 191 1.32 13.58 6.54
N LEU A 192 2.40 12.80 6.72
CA LEU A 192 3.43 13.06 7.73
C LEU A 192 4.70 13.73 7.19
N ASP A 193 4.85 13.83 5.86
CA ASP A 193 6.09 14.23 5.18
C ASP A 193 7.31 13.37 5.58
N GLU A 194 7.07 12.11 5.94
CA GLU A 194 8.09 11.13 6.34
C GLU A 194 8.52 10.27 5.14
N PRO A 195 9.76 9.73 5.12
CA PRO A 195 10.25 8.91 4.03
C PRO A 195 9.47 7.59 3.91
N GLY A 196 9.42 7.01 2.71
CA GLY A 196 8.80 5.71 2.44
C GLY A 196 9.34 4.61 3.36
N HIS A 197 10.65 4.58 3.60
CA HIS A 197 11.30 3.76 4.63
C HIS A 197 11.65 4.62 5.87
N PRO A 198 11.31 4.19 7.10
CA PRO A 198 11.61 4.95 8.32
C PRO A 198 13.10 5.22 8.54
N VAL A 199 13.42 6.28 9.27
CA VAL A 199 14.77 6.57 9.77
C VAL A 199 15.34 5.35 10.50
N GLY A 200 16.61 5.03 10.24
CA GLY A 200 17.32 3.86 10.75
C GLY A 200 17.11 2.59 9.93
N THR A 201 16.22 2.61 8.92
CA THR A 201 16.03 1.42 8.06
C THR A 201 17.35 1.08 7.39
N PRO A 202 17.91 -0.13 7.63
CA PRO A 202 19.19 -0.51 7.07
C PRO A 202 19.05 -0.81 5.59
N PHE A 203 20.15 -0.64 4.86
CA PHE A 203 20.34 -1.06 3.49
C PHE A 203 21.59 -1.96 3.39
N PRO A 204 21.70 -2.80 2.34
CA PRO A 204 22.92 -3.55 2.06
C PRO A 204 24.15 -2.64 2.05
N GLY A 205 25.27 -3.13 2.60
CA GLY A 205 26.50 -2.33 2.76
C GLY A 205 26.61 -1.54 4.07
N GLY A 206 25.60 -1.62 4.95
CA GLY A 206 25.66 -0.99 6.27
C GLY A 206 25.20 0.47 6.31
N PHE A 207 24.55 0.93 5.25
CA PHE A 207 23.92 2.24 5.20
C PHE A 207 22.52 2.21 5.82
N GLU A 208 21.98 3.38 6.13
CA GLU A 208 20.64 3.53 6.69
C GLU A 208 19.98 4.83 6.26
N VAL A 209 18.66 4.90 6.35
CA VAL A 209 17.93 6.16 6.22
C VAL A 209 18.29 7.06 7.39
N THR A 210 18.67 8.31 7.13
CA THR A 210 19.01 9.27 8.18
C THR A 210 18.11 10.51 8.13
N GLN A 211 18.05 11.23 9.25
CA GLN A 211 17.34 12.51 9.37
C GLN A 211 18.32 13.56 9.89
N THR A 212 18.35 14.72 9.24
CA THR A 212 19.09 15.91 9.67
C THR A 212 18.15 17.12 9.69
N ALA A 213 18.66 18.30 10.05
CA ALA A 213 17.90 19.54 9.94
C ALA A 213 17.47 19.87 8.50
N GLU A 214 18.15 19.30 7.49
CA GLU A 214 17.89 19.54 6.06
C GLU A 214 16.86 18.59 5.45
N GLY A 215 16.35 17.63 6.24
CA GLY A 215 15.35 16.65 5.85
C GLY A 215 15.83 15.20 6.01
N TYR A 216 15.24 14.32 5.22
CA TYR A 216 15.53 12.88 5.22
C TYR A 216 16.46 12.49 4.08
N PHE A 217 17.37 11.57 4.34
CA PHE A 217 18.36 11.09 3.36
C PHE A 217 18.28 9.57 3.24
N CYS A 218 18.18 9.08 2.01
CA CYS A 218 18.15 7.67 1.67
C CYS A 218 19.39 7.32 0.84
N PRO A 219 20.13 6.24 1.19
CA PRO A 219 21.39 5.91 0.52
C PRO A 219 21.22 5.43 -0.93
N ILE A 220 20.02 5.03 -1.32
CA ILE A 220 19.72 4.48 -2.64
C ILE A 220 18.65 5.29 -3.40
N ARG A 221 18.41 6.55 -3.03
CA ARG A 221 17.33 7.36 -3.61
C ARG A 221 17.42 7.45 -5.13
N GLU A 222 18.61 7.70 -5.67
CA GLU A 222 18.88 7.84 -7.11
C GLU A 222 19.15 6.49 -7.80
N LYS A 223 19.40 5.42 -7.03
CA LYS A 223 19.74 4.09 -7.57
C LYS A 223 18.51 3.22 -7.87
N GLU A 224 17.35 3.61 -7.36
CA GLU A 224 16.10 2.83 -7.45
C GLU A 224 14.99 3.54 -8.25
N GLU A 225 15.29 4.67 -8.90
CA GLU A 225 14.31 5.48 -9.66
C GLU A 225 13.78 4.78 -10.92
N GLU A 226 14.44 3.69 -11.35
CA GLU A 226 14.07 2.96 -12.57
C GLU A 226 13.09 1.80 -12.32
N ILE A 227 12.73 1.53 -11.06
CA ILE A 227 11.76 0.46 -10.75
C ILE A 227 10.33 1.02 -10.86
N LEU A 228 9.64 0.59 -11.92
CA LEU A 228 8.24 0.92 -12.16
C LEU A 228 7.35 0.57 -10.95
N HIS A 229 6.53 1.53 -10.53
CA HIS A 229 5.64 1.50 -9.35
C HIS A 229 6.30 1.32 -7.98
N SER A 230 7.64 1.39 -7.89
CA SER A 230 8.31 1.49 -6.60
C SER A 230 7.92 2.76 -5.87
N ILE A 231 7.73 2.68 -4.55
CA ILE A 231 7.47 3.85 -3.71
C ILE A 231 8.67 4.81 -3.69
N CYS A 232 9.87 4.35 -4.07
CA CYS A 232 11.09 5.16 -4.14
C CYS A 232 10.90 6.38 -5.05
N ASN A 233 10.12 6.24 -6.12
CA ASN A 233 9.82 7.31 -7.10
C ASN A 233 9.04 8.48 -6.50
N PHE A 234 8.42 8.26 -5.33
CA PHE A 234 7.56 9.24 -4.67
C PHE A 234 8.09 9.63 -3.29
N CYS A 235 9.22 9.05 -2.87
CA CYS A 235 9.77 9.24 -1.54
C CYS A 235 10.36 10.66 -1.40
N PRO A 236 9.98 11.42 -0.34
CA PRO A 236 10.50 12.77 -0.11
C PRO A 236 11.96 12.80 0.37
N ALA A 237 12.58 11.64 0.62
CA ALA A 237 13.99 11.57 0.99
C ALA A 237 14.89 12.00 -0.17
N LYS A 238 15.96 12.71 0.16
CA LYS A 238 17.03 13.09 -0.77
C LYS A 238 18.07 11.97 -0.86
N GLN A 239 18.86 11.95 -1.94
CA GLN A 239 20.02 11.08 -2.02
C GLN A 239 21.01 11.44 -0.92
N ASP A 240 21.48 10.44 -0.18
CA ASP A 240 22.55 10.64 0.80
C ASP A 240 23.85 10.99 0.05
N PRO A 241 24.45 12.17 0.29
CA PRO A 241 25.66 12.61 -0.41
C PRO A 241 26.88 11.73 -0.11
N ARG A 242 26.83 10.91 0.95
CA ARG A 242 27.88 9.93 1.27
C ARG A 242 27.82 8.68 0.37
N ASN A 243 26.76 8.56 -0.45
CA ASN A 243 26.40 7.35 -1.18
C ASN A 243 26.25 7.57 -2.70
N LEU A 244 26.79 8.69 -3.21
CA LEU A 244 26.90 8.99 -4.64
C LEU A 244 27.84 7.99 -5.33
#